data_AF-A0A7I7Z1C3-F1
#
_entry.id   AF-A0A7I7Z1C3-F1
#
_cell.length_a   1.000
_cell.length_b   1.000
_cell.length_c   1.000
_cell.angle_alpha   90.00
_cell.angle_beta   90.00
_cell.angle_gamma   90.00
#
_symmetry.space_group_name_H-M   'P 1'
#
loop_
_entity.id
_entity.type
_entity.pdbx_description
1 polymer ?
#
loop_
_entity_poly.entity_id
_entity_poly.type
_entity_poly.pdbx_seq_one_letter_code
_entity_poly.pdbx_strand_id
1 'polypeptide(L)'
;MINRDVPQEVVRVLLDHSSGEMTAHYARLHDTTVRRHWESARKVDARGQTVAIDPDGPLAEANWAKQRLGRVTQALPNGFCGLPVQKTCPHANACLTCPMFVTTPEFLPQHHEHRQQVLQIISAAEARGQLRLVEMNQQVLGNLDTIITTLETDSGSEELDSADAG
;
A
#
# COMPACT_ATOMS: atom_id res chain seq x y z
N MET A 1 4.59 -8.35 -18.66
CA MET A 1 3.72 -8.40 -19.86
C MET A 1 2.23 -8.49 -19.51
N ILE A 2 1.81 -9.32 -18.54
CA ILE A 2 0.40 -9.34 -18.05
C ILE A 2 -0.04 -8.04 -17.33
N ASN A 3 0.89 -7.24 -16.78
CA ASN A 3 0.61 -6.01 -16.01
C ASN A 3 0.99 -4.69 -16.73
N ARG A 4 0.69 -4.54 -18.01
CA ARG A 4 0.75 -3.23 -18.70
C ARG A 4 -0.58 -2.88 -19.36
N ASP A 5 -1.69 -3.27 -18.73
CA ASP A 5 -3.04 -3.22 -19.30
C ASP A 5 -3.17 -4.00 -20.62
N VAL A 6 -2.39 -5.07 -20.76
CA VAL A 6 -2.38 -5.92 -21.96
C VAL A 6 -3.33 -7.11 -21.72
N PRO A 7 -4.44 -7.24 -22.48
CA PRO A 7 -5.39 -8.34 -22.30
C PRO A 7 -4.72 -9.72 -22.43
N GLN A 8 -5.22 -10.72 -21.69
CA GLN A 8 -4.66 -12.08 -21.74
C GLN A 8 -4.62 -12.66 -23.16
N GLU A 9 -5.60 -12.31 -24.00
CA GLU A 9 -5.62 -12.71 -25.40
C GLU A 9 -4.42 -12.14 -26.18
N VAL A 10 -4.05 -10.89 -25.91
CA VAL A 10 -2.88 -10.26 -26.54
C VAL A 10 -1.59 -10.93 -26.05
N VAL A 11 -1.52 -11.29 -24.77
CA VAL A 11 -0.38 -12.05 -24.22
C VAL A 11 -0.29 -13.45 -24.84
N ARG A 12 -1.42 -14.12 -25.06
CA ARG A 12 -1.48 -15.44 -25.72
C ARG A 12 -0.90 -15.38 -27.13
N VAL A 13 -1.31 -14.39 -27.93
CA VAL A 13 -0.81 -14.20 -29.30
C VAL A 13 0.68 -13.81 -29.30
N LEU A 14 1.10 -12.92 -28.41
CA LEU A 14 2.48 -12.45 -28.34
C LEU A 14 3.48 -13.54 -27.93
N LEU A 15 3.05 -14.45 -27.05
CA LEU A 15 3.85 -15.58 -26.60
C LEU A 15 3.65 -16.85 -27.45
N ASP A 16 2.95 -16.74 -28.59
CA ASP A 16 2.62 -17.84 -29.51
C ASP A 16 2.00 -19.06 -28.80
N HIS A 17 1.16 -18.80 -27.79
CA HIS A 17 0.48 -19.84 -27.06
C HIS A 17 -0.71 -20.38 -27.87
N SER A 18 -0.67 -21.67 -28.16
CA SER A 18 -1.71 -22.39 -28.92
C SER A 18 -3.07 -22.46 -28.20
N SER A 19 -3.13 -22.32 -26.88
CA SER A 19 -4.38 -22.33 -26.11
C SER A 19 -4.41 -21.29 -25.00
N GLY A 20 -5.63 -20.88 -24.59
CA GLY A 20 -5.83 -20.01 -23.43
C GLY A 20 -5.38 -20.64 -22.11
N GLU A 21 -5.28 -21.97 -22.03
CA GLU A 21 -4.86 -22.69 -20.83
C GLU A 21 -3.39 -22.44 -20.49
N MET A 22 -2.53 -22.30 -21.51
CA MET A 22 -1.11 -21.94 -21.31
C MET A 22 -0.97 -20.51 -20.76
N THR A 23 -1.70 -19.55 -21.31
CA THR A 23 -1.74 -18.17 -20.75
C THR A 23 -2.39 -18.13 -19.37
N ALA A 24 -3.41 -18.95 -19.11
CA ALA A 24 -4.05 -19.06 -17.81
C ALA A 24 -3.09 -19.63 -16.74
N HIS A 25 -2.15 -20.49 -17.12
CA HIS A 25 -1.08 -20.94 -16.22
C HIS A 25 -0.21 -19.76 -15.74
N TYR A 26 0.20 -18.87 -16.65
CA TYR A 26 0.92 -17.65 -16.29
C TYR A 26 0.08 -16.69 -15.44
N ALA A 27 -1.21 -16.53 -15.74
CA ALA A 27 -2.12 -15.70 -14.95
C ALA A 27 -2.29 -16.25 -13.52
N ARG A 28 -2.39 -17.57 -13.35
CA ARG A 28 -2.49 -18.22 -12.02
C ARG A 28 -1.18 -18.10 -11.23
N LEU A 29 -0.04 -18.40 -11.84
CA LEU A 29 1.28 -18.21 -11.22
C LEU A 29 1.45 -16.77 -10.74
N HIS A 30 1.02 -15.81 -11.54
CA HIS A 30 1.05 -14.41 -11.17
C HIS A 30 0.14 -14.09 -9.96
N ASP A 31 -1.12 -14.56 -9.92
CA ASP A 31 -2.02 -14.35 -8.76
C ASP A 31 -1.41 -14.94 -7.48
N THR A 32 -0.78 -16.11 -7.55
CA THR A 32 -0.09 -16.71 -6.39
C THR A 32 1.11 -15.89 -5.92
N THR A 33 1.87 -15.31 -6.86
CA THR A 33 3.03 -14.47 -6.53
C THR A 33 2.61 -13.12 -5.95
N VAL A 34 1.61 -12.46 -6.53
CA VAL A 34 1.06 -11.21 -5.97
C VAL A 34 0.47 -11.43 -4.58
N ARG A 35 -0.26 -12.53 -4.40
CA ARG A 35 -0.78 -12.89 -3.08
C ARG A 35 0.35 -13.09 -2.08
N ARG A 36 1.39 -13.87 -2.43
CA ARG A 36 2.54 -14.11 -1.56
C ARG A 36 3.23 -12.80 -1.15
N HIS A 37 3.49 -11.91 -2.12
CA HIS A 37 4.07 -10.60 -1.83
C HIS A 37 3.18 -9.76 -0.93
N TRP A 38 1.86 -9.80 -1.14
CA TRP A 38 0.94 -9.07 -0.28
C TRP A 38 0.89 -9.68 1.13
N GLU A 39 0.84 -11.00 1.27
CA GLU A 39 0.85 -11.69 2.57
C GLU A 39 2.13 -11.37 3.35
N SER A 40 3.30 -11.46 2.70
CA SER A 40 4.60 -11.20 3.31
C SER A 40 4.85 -9.72 3.59
N ALA A 41 4.26 -8.80 2.81
CA ALA A 41 4.47 -7.38 3.00
C ALA A 41 4.01 -6.95 4.39
N ARG A 42 4.89 -6.31 5.15
CA ARG A 42 4.52 -5.68 6.41
C ARG A 42 3.48 -4.60 6.16
N LYS A 43 2.43 -4.59 6.98
CA LYS A 43 1.32 -3.66 6.89
C LYS A 43 1.30 -2.82 8.15
N VAL A 44 1.18 -1.52 8.02
CA VAL A 44 1.11 -0.59 9.15
C VAL A 44 -0.07 0.35 8.99
N ASP A 45 -0.68 0.75 10.11
CA ASP A 45 -1.75 1.73 10.12
C ASP A 45 -1.22 3.18 10.17
N ALA A 46 -2.13 4.15 10.24
CA ALA A 46 -1.80 5.57 10.33
C ALA A 46 -0.97 5.97 11.57
N ARG A 47 -0.91 5.10 12.60
CA ARG A 47 -0.16 5.30 13.84
C ARG A 47 1.13 4.48 13.86
N GLY A 48 1.51 3.86 12.75
CA GLY A 48 2.66 2.96 12.66
C GLY A 48 2.48 1.64 13.41
N GLN A 49 1.26 1.27 13.80
CA GLN A 49 1.01 -0.03 14.42
C GLN A 49 0.96 -1.11 13.34
N THR A 50 1.60 -2.25 13.61
CA THR A 50 1.60 -3.36 12.65
C THR A 50 0.19 -3.97 12.56
N VAL A 51 -0.33 -4.08 11.35
CA VAL A 51 -1.60 -4.72 11.04
C VAL A 51 -1.33 -6.19 10.73
N ALA A 52 -1.54 -7.05 11.73
CA ALA A 52 -1.36 -8.49 11.57
C ALA A 52 -2.48 -9.09 10.71
N ILE A 53 -2.08 -9.80 9.65
CA ILE A 53 -2.96 -10.64 8.85
C ILE A 53 -2.34 -12.02 8.84
N ASP A 54 -3.06 -12.99 9.43
CA ASP A 54 -2.66 -14.39 9.41
C ASP A 54 -2.97 -14.99 8.02
N PRO A 55 -1.94 -15.38 7.24
CA PRO A 55 -2.13 -15.95 5.90
C PRO A 55 -2.71 -17.37 5.93
N ASP A 56 -2.58 -18.08 7.06
CA ASP A 56 -3.11 -19.44 7.25
C ASP A 56 -4.39 -19.46 8.11
N GLY A 57 -4.79 -18.27 8.59
CA GLY A 57 -5.96 -18.11 9.44
C GLY A 57 -7.29 -18.29 8.71
N PRO A 58 -8.39 -18.50 9.45
CA PRO A 58 -9.72 -18.72 8.87
C PRO A 58 -10.25 -17.54 8.02
N LEU A 59 -9.62 -16.36 8.12
CA LEU A 59 -9.98 -15.16 7.38
C LEU A 59 -9.04 -14.84 6.20
N ALA A 60 -8.04 -15.68 5.91
CA ALA A 60 -7.03 -15.42 4.89
C ALA A 60 -7.64 -15.12 3.51
N GLU A 61 -8.54 -15.98 3.02
CA GLU A 61 -9.24 -15.77 1.74
C GLU A 61 -10.09 -14.49 1.73
N ALA A 62 -10.75 -14.18 2.84
CA ALA A 62 -11.55 -12.97 2.96
C ALA A 62 -10.68 -11.70 2.93
N ASN A 63 -9.53 -11.74 3.62
CA ASN A 63 -8.56 -10.64 3.61
C ASN A 63 -7.94 -10.47 2.22
N TRP A 64 -7.62 -11.56 1.53
CA TRP A 64 -7.12 -11.52 0.15
C TRP A 64 -8.15 -10.98 -0.84
N ALA A 65 -9.40 -11.43 -0.75
CA ALA A 65 -10.50 -10.90 -1.56
C ALA A 65 -10.73 -9.41 -1.30
N LYS A 66 -10.70 -8.99 -0.03
CA LYS A 66 -10.79 -7.59 0.38
C LYS A 66 -9.67 -6.75 -0.22
N GLN A 67 -8.43 -7.24 -0.18
CA GLN A 67 -7.29 -6.54 -0.78
C GLN A 67 -7.47 -6.35 -2.29
N ARG A 68 -7.83 -7.41 -3.02
CA ARG A 68 -8.02 -7.33 -4.48
C ARG A 68 -9.11 -6.33 -4.86
N LEU A 69 -10.25 -6.37 -4.18
CA LEU A 69 -11.35 -5.42 -4.42
C LEU A 69 -10.98 -3.99 -3.99
N GLY A 70 -10.31 -3.86 -2.84
CA GLY A 70 -9.86 -2.57 -2.30
C GLY A 70 -8.82 -1.88 -3.20
N ARG A 71 -7.89 -2.62 -3.82
CA ARG A 71 -6.93 -2.06 -4.79
C ARG A 71 -7.60 -1.46 -6.03
N VAL A 72 -8.77 -1.96 -6.43
CA VAL A 72 -9.51 -1.45 -7.60
C VAL A 72 -10.43 -0.30 -7.19
N THR A 73 -11.09 -0.41 -6.04
CA THR A 73 -12.22 0.48 -5.69
C THR A 73 -11.88 1.52 -4.62
N GLN A 74 -10.79 1.32 -3.88
CA GLN A 74 -10.41 2.15 -2.73
C GLN A 74 -8.87 2.32 -2.61
N ALA A 75 -8.17 2.35 -3.74
CA ALA A 75 -6.75 2.70 -3.77
C ALA A 75 -6.54 4.14 -3.31
N LEU A 76 -5.48 4.36 -2.53
CA LEU A 76 -5.01 5.68 -2.12
C LEU A 76 -3.63 5.94 -2.72
N PRO A 77 -3.22 7.20 -2.90
CA PRO A 77 -1.91 7.53 -3.44
C PRO A 77 -0.73 6.96 -2.61
N ASN A 78 -0.95 6.72 -1.33
CA ASN A 78 0.08 6.32 -0.37
C ASN A 78 -0.36 5.11 0.50
N GLY A 79 -1.29 4.28 0.02
CA GLY A 79 -1.74 3.11 0.76
C GLY A 79 -3.09 2.59 0.28
N PHE A 80 -3.82 1.98 1.21
CA PHE A 80 -5.12 1.35 0.97
C PHE A 80 -6.13 1.75 2.03
N CYS A 81 -7.41 1.79 1.64
CA CYS A 81 -8.51 1.91 2.58
C CYS A 81 -8.99 0.51 3.02
N GLY A 82 -9.04 0.29 4.32
CA GLY A 82 -9.62 -0.89 4.94
C GLY A 82 -11.15 -0.83 5.09
N LEU A 83 -11.81 0.23 4.62
CA LEU A 83 -13.27 0.35 4.69
C LEU A 83 -13.93 -0.76 3.85
N PRO A 84 -15.02 -1.40 4.31
CA PRO A 84 -15.75 -2.34 3.48
C PRO A 84 -16.22 -1.68 2.18
N VAL A 85 -16.05 -2.37 1.05
CA VAL A 85 -16.37 -1.84 -0.30
C VAL A 85 -17.84 -1.47 -0.48
N GLN A 86 -18.73 -2.02 0.34
CA GLN A 86 -20.16 -1.69 0.36
C GLN A 86 -20.46 -0.34 1.02
N LYS A 87 -19.48 0.28 1.70
CA LYS A 87 -19.63 1.56 2.38
C LYS A 87 -18.95 2.69 1.60
N THR A 88 -19.56 3.87 1.66
CA THR A 88 -19.00 5.11 1.10
C THR A 88 -18.25 5.87 2.18
N CYS A 89 -17.06 6.38 1.85
CA CYS A 89 -16.30 7.24 2.75
C CYS A 89 -16.96 8.64 2.84
N PRO A 90 -17.29 9.15 4.05
CA PRO A 90 -17.83 10.49 4.20
C PRO A 90 -16.75 11.58 4.23
N HIS A 91 -15.46 11.19 4.21
CA HIS A 91 -14.33 12.10 4.35
C HIS A 91 -13.50 12.17 3.08
N ALA A 92 -13.16 13.39 2.66
CA ALA A 92 -12.12 13.64 1.68
C ALA A 92 -10.80 13.94 2.42
N ASN A 93 -9.70 13.31 2.01
CA ASN A 93 -8.34 13.63 2.44
C ASN A 93 -8.02 13.47 3.94
N ALA A 94 -8.71 12.58 4.65
CA ALA A 94 -8.47 12.30 6.08
C ALA A 94 -7.65 11.01 6.33
N CYS A 95 -7.13 10.37 5.28
CA CYS A 95 -6.62 9.00 5.37
C CYS A 95 -5.48 8.85 6.37
N LEU A 96 -4.54 9.81 6.43
CA LEU A 96 -3.41 9.75 7.35
C LEU A 96 -3.77 9.96 8.82
N THR A 97 -5.02 10.24 9.15
CA THR A 97 -5.54 10.26 10.52
C THR A 97 -6.71 9.29 10.70
N CYS A 98 -7.02 8.50 9.67
CA CYS A 98 -8.14 7.57 9.64
C CYS A 98 -7.74 6.18 10.16
N PRO A 99 -8.53 5.55 11.03
CA PRO A 99 -8.25 4.20 11.52
C PRO A 99 -8.38 3.11 10.44
N MET A 100 -8.98 3.43 9.29
CA MET A 100 -9.10 2.49 8.17
C MET A 100 -7.88 2.50 7.26
N PHE A 101 -6.92 3.41 7.44
CA PHE A 101 -5.77 3.52 6.58
C PHE A 101 -4.74 2.42 6.87
N VAL A 102 -4.23 1.80 5.80
CA VAL A 102 -3.17 0.80 5.85
C VAL A 102 -2.16 1.10 4.75
N THR A 103 -0.88 0.99 5.06
CA THR A 103 0.22 1.13 4.09
C THR A 103 1.24 0.02 4.25
N THR A 104 2.11 -0.12 3.26
CA THR A 104 3.21 -1.08 3.16
C THR A 104 4.50 -0.34 2.79
N PRO A 105 5.68 -0.99 2.86
CA PRO A 105 6.95 -0.41 2.42
C PRO A 105 6.96 0.09 0.96
N GLU A 106 6.11 -0.46 0.09
CA GLU A 106 6.01 -0.06 -1.33
C GLU A 106 5.64 1.42 -1.52
N PHE A 107 5.06 2.05 -0.49
CA PHE A 107 4.67 3.46 -0.48
C PHE A 107 5.65 4.40 0.22
N LEU A 108 6.82 3.91 0.68
CA LEU A 108 7.83 4.74 1.35
C LEU A 108 8.21 6.00 0.53
N PRO A 109 8.45 5.92 -0.80
CA PRO A 109 8.74 7.11 -1.60
C PRO A 109 7.63 8.18 -1.52
N GLN A 110 6.37 7.76 -1.56
CA GLN A 110 5.19 8.63 -1.49
C GLN A 110 5.03 9.24 -0.10
N HIS A 111 5.36 8.49 0.97
CA HIS A 111 5.36 9.04 2.33
C HIS A 111 6.43 10.10 2.52
N HIS A 112 7.63 9.87 2.01
CA HIS A 112 8.72 10.85 2.03
C HIS A 112 8.37 12.13 1.25
N GLU A 113 7.82 11.97 0.05
CA GLU A 113 7.38 13.12 -0.76
C GLU A 113 6.29 13.91 -0.03
N HIS A 114 5.26 13.24 0.50
CA HIS A 114 4.18 13.90 1.22
C HIS A 114 4.69 14.59 2.49
N ARG A 115 5.64 14.00 3.21
CA ARG A 115 6.30 14.62 4.36
C ARG A 115 6.96 15.95 4.00
N GLN A 116 7.70 15.99 2.88
CA GLN A 116 8.33 17.22 2.40
C GLN A 116 7.27 18.29 2.04
N GLN A 117 6.20 17.90 1.38
CA GLN A 117 5.09 18.81 1.05
C GLN A 117 4.43 19.39 2.31
N VAL A 118 4.17 18.54 3.32
CA VAL A 118 3.56 18.97 4.59
C VAL A 118 4.46 19.96 5.34
N LEU A 119 5.78 19.74 5.35
CA LEU A 119 6.72 20.70 5.94
C LEU A 119 6.66 22.08 5.26
N GLN A 120 6.55 22.12 3.93
CA GLN A 120 6.39 23.37 3.19
C GLN A 120 5.06 24.06 3.53
N ILE A 121 3.97 23.29 3.67
CA ILE A 121 2.65 23.81 4.08
C ILE A 121 2.70 24.42 5.47
N ILE A 122 3.30 23.71 6.44
CA ILE A 122 3.46 24.19 7.82
C ILE A 122 4.23 25.50 7.84
N SER A 123 5.41 25.55 7.19
CA SER A 123 6.24 26.75 7.16
C SER A 123 5.48 27.95 6.55
N ALA A 124 4.76 27.74 5.45
CA ALA A 124 3.97 28.80 4.83
C ALA A 124 2.78 29.24 5.69
N ALA A 125 2.15 28.31 6.43
CA ALA A 125 1.04 28.60 7.32
C ALA A 125 1.49 29.38 8.58
N GLU A 126 2.65 29.02 9.14
CA GLU A 126 3.28 29.73 10.25
C GLU A 126 3.60 31.18 9.89
N ALA A 127 4.23 31.39 8.73
CA ALA A 127 4.54 32.74 8.22
C ALA A 127 3.29 33.61 8.03
N ARG A 128 2.11 33.00 7.83
CA ARG A 128 0.81 33.67 7.67
C ARG A 128 -0.04 33.69 8.95
N GLY A 129 0.44 33.15 10.07
CA GLY A 129 -0.33 33.08 11.32
C GLY A 129 -1.55 32.15 11.27
N GLN A 130 -1.57 31.16 10.37
CA GLN A 130 -2.70 30.26 10.14
C GLN A 130 -2.70 29.08 11.13
N LEU A 131 -2.91 29.35 12.41
CA LEU A 131 -2.70 28.39 13.51
C LEU A 131 -3.45 27.05 13.33
N ARG A 132 -4.70 27.08 12.90
CA ARG A 132 -5.48 25.84 12.69
C ARG A 132 -4.90 24.96 11.58
N LEU A 133 -4.39 25.59 10.52
CA LEU A 133 -3.76 24.87 9.41
C LEU A 133 -2.43 24.25 9.85
N VAL A 134 -1.66 24.96 10.68
CA VAL A 134 -0.42 24.45 11.29
C VAL A 134 -0.72 23.20 12.13
N GLU A 135 -1.67 23.30 13.07
CA GLU A 135 -2.03 22.20 13.97
C GLU A 135 -2.47 20.95 13.19
N MET A 136 -3.35 21.10 12.20
CA MET A 136 -3.81 19.97 11.38
C MET A 136 -2.66 19.29 10.63
N ASN A 137 -1.74 20.07 10.06
CA ASN A 137 -0.62 19.53 9.30
C ASN A 137 0.48 18.94 10.20
N GLN A 138 0.66 19.46 11.41
CA GLN A 138 1.56 18.86 12.41
C GLN A 138 1.09 17.46 12.81
N GLN A 139 -0.22 17.24 12.95
CA GLN A 139 -0.76 15.90 13.21
C GLN A 139 -0.46 14.95 12.05
N VAL A 140 -0.65 15.40 10.80
CA VAL A 140 -0.32 14.62 9.60
C VAL A 140 1.18 14.30 9.53
N LEU A 141 2.03 15.29 9.82
CA LEU A 141 3.48 15.14 9.84
C LEU A 141 3.92 14.09 10.85
N GLY A 142 3.40 14.13 12.09
CA GLY A 142 3.73 13.15 13.12
C GLY A 142 3.35 11.72 12.74
N ASN A 143 2.21 11.54 12.08
CA ASN A 143 1.81 10.22 11.58
C ASN A 143 2.72 9.75 10.42
N LEU A 144 3.10 10.63 9.50
CA LEU A 144 4.07 10.32 8.44
C LEU A 144 5.43 9.92 9.01
N ASP A 145 5.97 10.68 9.98
CA ASP A 145 7.23 10.36 10.65
C ASP A 145 7.17 8.98 11.30
N THR A 146 6.06 8.67 11.97
CA THR A 146 5.85 7.39 12.65
C THR A 146 5.79 6.24 11.63
N ILE A 147 5.03 6.40 10.54
CA ILE A 147 4.93 5.41 9.46
C ILE A 147 6.30 5.15 8.84
N ILE A 148 7.02 6.21 8.44
CA ILE A 148 8.33 6.13 7.79
C ILE A 148 9.32 5.39 8.71
N THR A 149 9.49 5.87 9.94
CA THR A 149 10.38 5.25 10.93
C THR A 149 10.07 3.77 11.11
N THR A 150 8.77 3.47 11.27
CA THR A 150 8.28 2.10 11.48
C THR A 150 8.66 1.20 10.31
N LEU A 151 8.42 1.65 9.08
CA LEU A 151 8.68 0.86 7.86
C LEU A 151 10.18 0.73 7.57
N GLU A 152 10.99 1.75 7.83
CA GLU A 152 12.44 1.74 7.57
C GLU A 152 13.25 0.90 8.55
N THR A 153 12.82 0.84 9.82
CA THR A 153 13.56 0.10 10.88
C THR A 153 13.68 -1.41 10.59
N ASP A 154 12.85 -1.96 9.72
CA ASP A 154 12.81 -3.39 9.40
C ASP A 154 13.32 -3.71 7.99
N SER A 155 13.34 -2.72 7.08
CA SER A 155 14.05 -2.84 5.79
C SER A 155 15.56 -3.07 5.99
N GLY A 156 16.12 -2.58 7.09
CA GLY A 156 17.52 -2.83 7.48
C GLY A 156 17.80 -4.26 7.96
N SER A 157 16.77 -5.04 8.29
CA SER A 157 16.89 -6.46 8.67
C SER A 157 17.03 -7.36 7.44
N GLU A 158 16.28 -7.06 6.37
CA GLU A 158 16.18 -7.92 5.18
C GLU A 158 17.40 -7.83 4.25
N GLU A 159 18.15 -6.71 4.26
CA GLU A 159 19.37 -6.58 3.44
C GLU A 159 20.53 -7.46 3.94
N LEU A 160 20.58 -7.79 5.24
CA LEU A 160 21.66 -8.59 5.83
C LEU A 160 21.55 -10.09 5.52
N ASP A 161 20.33 -10.62 5.34
CA ASP A 161 20.11 -12.05 5.03
C ASP A 161 20.30 -12.38 3.54
N SER A 162 20.31 -11.36 2.66
CA SER A 162 20.54 -11.57 1.22
C SER A 162 22.01 -11.64 0.81
N ALA A 163 22.93 -11.24 1.71
CA ALA A 163 24.37 -11.19 1.44
C ALA A 163 25.13 -12.49 1.77
N ASP A 164 24.49 -13.48 2.41
CA ASP A 164 25.11 -14.74 2.84
C ASP A 164 24.64 -15.98 2.05
N ALA A 165 24.03 -15.75 0.88
CA ALA A 165 23.55 -16.80 -0.04
C ALA A 165 24.19 -16.71 -1.45
N GLY A 166 25.48 -16.35 -1.51
CA GLY A 166 26.27 -16.26 -2.74
C GLY A 166 27.48 -17.19 -2.77
#